data_AF-A0A5N6JX25-F1
#
_entry.id   AF-A0A5N6JX25-F1
#
_cell.length_a   1.000
_cell.length_b   1.000
_cell.length_c   1.000
_cell.angle_alpha   90.00
_cell.angle_beta   90.00
_cell.angle_gamma   90.00
#
_symmetry.space_group_name_H-M   'P 1'
#
loop_
_entity.id
_entity.type
_entity.pdbx_description
1 polymer ?
#
loop_
_entity_poly.entity_id
_entity_poly.type
_entity_poly.pdbx_seq_one_letter_code
_entity_poly.pdbx_strand_id
1 'polypeptide(L)'
;MVPITWSSVVYTYYGEVTPTFLNVTTPSLTPLGANQLYNSGSIIRDRYLNSTSTQLTLGFPINGLSDPYIINNQLQVWSTGDEYVVASAQAFIQGLYPPVPAPGVGQGMSNSRF
;
A
#
# COMPACT_ATOMS: atom_id res chain seq x y z
N MET A 1 22.31 -13.62 -17.33
CA MET A 1 20.91 -13.98 -16.99
C MET A 1 20.37 -12.91 -16.06
N VAL A 2 19.20 -12.34 -16.34
CA VAL A 2 18.53 -11.37 -15.45
C VAL A 2 17.62 -12.17 -14.49
N PRO A 3 17.70 -11.96 -13.18
CA PRO A 3 16.82 -12.64 -12.22
C PRO A 3 15.34 -12.32 -12.49
N ILE A 4 14.46 -13.32 -12.33
CA ILE A 4 13.01 -13.15 -12.42
C ILE A 4 12.41 -13.40 -11.04
N THR A 5 11.53 -12.50 -10.58
CA THR A 5 10.75 -12.68 -9.36
C THR A 5 9.35 -13.14 -9.71
N TRP A 6 8.94 -14.29 -9.16
CA TRP A 6 7.62 -14.90 -9.41
C TRP A 6 6.57 -14.52 -8.36
N SER A 7 6.99 -14.31 -7.11
CA SER A 7 6.09 -13.99 -6.00
C SER A 7 6.86 -13.36 -4.85
N SER A 8 6.14 -12.72 -3.93
CA SER A 8 6.67 -12.17 -2.68
C SER A 8 5.65 -12.34 -1.57
N VAL A 9 6.15 -12.47 -0.34
CA VAL A 9 5.34 -12.46 0.88
C VAL A 9 5.85 -11.34 1.77
N VAL A 10 4.96 -10.44 2.16
CA VAL A 10 5.27 -9.33 3.07
C VAL A 10 4.54 -9.57 4.38
N TYR A 11 5.31 -9.58 5.47
CA TYR A 11 4.79 -9.61 6.83
C TYR A 11 5.15 -8.29 7.52
N THR A 12 4.15 -7.58 8.04
CA THR A 12 4.35 -6.32 8.75
C THR A 12 3.47 -6.27 9.99
N TYR A 13 3.96 -5.56 11.00
CA TYR A 13 3.13 -5.16 12.13
C TYR A 13 2.24 -3.97 11.75
N TYR A 14 1.26 -3.69 12.60
CA TYR A 14 0.46 -2.49 12.55
C TYR A 14 1.32 -1.25 12.86
N GLY A 15 0.81 -0.06 12.50
CA GLY A 15 1.51 1.20 12.73
C GLY A 15 1.52 1.63 14.19
N GLU A 16 2.09 2.79 14.47
CA GLU A 16 1.93 3.41 15.79
C GLU A 16 0.44 3.53 16.19
N VAL A 17 0.12 3.12 17.41
CA VAL A 17 -1.22 3.21 18.00
C VAL A 17 -1.20 4.12 19.23
N THR A 18 -2.38 4.63 19.58
CA THR A 18 -2.58 5.36 20.83
C THR A 18 -2.16 4.48 22.02
N PRO A 19 -1.59 5.06 23.09
CA PRO A 19 -1.20 4.31 24.28
C PRO A 19 -2.37 3.50 24.84
N THR A 20 -2.10 2.24 25.15
CA THR A 20 -3.03 1.37 25.84
C THR A 20 -2.90 1.59 27.34
N PHE A 21 -3.96 2.08 27.97
CA PHE A 21 -4.09 2.04 29.42
C PHE A 21 -5.00 0.87 29.77
N LEU A 22 -4.52 -0.04 30.61
CA LEU A 22 -5.29 -1.18 31.11
C LEU A 22 -6.67 -0.70 31.59
N ASN A 23 -7.72 -1.13 30.90
CA ASN A 23 -9.13 -0.90 31.21
C ASN A 23 -9.70 0.51 30.95
N VAL A 24 -9.02 1.36 30.17
CA VAL A 24 -9.48 2.75 29.93
C VAL A 24 -9.65 3.08 28.45
N THR A 25 -8.75 2.60 27.58
CA THR A 25 -8.75 2.97 26.16
C THR A 25 -8.57 1.75 25.26
N THR A 26 -9.40 1.67 24.22
CA THR A 26 -9.17 0.76 23.10
C THR A 26 -8.11 1.41 22.19
N PRO A 27 -7.01 0.71 21.86
CA PRO A 27 -5.98 1.28 21.00
C PRO A 27 -6.56 1.60 19.61
N SER A 28 -6.30 2.81 19.14
CA SER A 28 -6.62 3.25 17.78
C SER A 28 -5.33 3.56 17.03
N LEU A 29 -5.35 3.34 15.72
CA LEU A 29 -4.24 3.73 14.85
C LEU A 29 -4.04 5.26 14.89
N THR A 30 -2.81 5.72 15.06
CA THR A 30 -2.51 7.16 14.98
C THR A 30 -2.34 7.59 13.53
N PRO A 31 -2.50 8.90 13.21
CA PRO A 31 -2.18 9.40 11.88
C PRO A 31 -0.72 9.15 11.48
N LEU A 32 0.21 9.18 12.44
CA LEU A 32 1.61 8.84 12.21
C LEU A 32 1.76 7.35 11.88
N GLY A 33 1.10 6.46 12.62
CA GLY A 33 1.07 5.03 12.35
C GLY A 33 0.52 4.70 10.96
N ALA A 34 -0.55 5.37 10.55
CA ALA A 34 -1.08 5.22 9.19
C ALA A 34 -0.04 5.63 8.12
N ASN A 35 0.65 6.76 8.33
CA ASN A 35 1.70 7.21 7.41
C ASN A 35 2.90 6.24 7.34
N GLN A 36 3.29 5.64 8.46
CA GLN A 36 4.35 4.62 8.49
C GLN A 36 4.01 3.43 7.57
N LEU A 37 2.76 2.95 7.63
CA LEU A 37 2.30 1.82 6.83
C LEU A 37 2.09 2.20 5.37
N TYR A 38 1.55 3.38 5.10
CA TYR A 38 1.50 3.94 3.75
C TYR A 38 2.88 3.97 3.10
N ASN A 39 3.87 4.56 3.78
CA ASN A 39 5.25 4.63 3.28
C ASN A 39 5.86 3.24 3.09
N SER A 40 5.57 2.31 3.99
CA SER A 40 6.01 0.92 3.86
C SER A 40 5.41 0.25 2.62
N GLY A 41 4.12 0.47 2.35
CA GLY A 41 3.44 0.00 1.14
C GLY A 41 4.06 0.58 -0.13
N SER A 42 4.36 1.87 -0.14
CA SER A 42 5.03 2.55 -1.27
C SER A 42 6.41 1.96 -1.56
N ILE A 43 7.21 1.65 -0.53
CA ILE A 43 8.52 1.00 -0.73
C ILE A 43 8.36 -0.40 -1.34
N ILE A 44 7.33 -1.15 -0.94
CA ILE A 44 7.02 -2.45 -1.54
C ILE A 44 6.55 -2.29 -3.00
N ARG A 45 5.79 -1.23 -3.30
CA ARG A 45 5.42 -0.86 -4.68
C ARG A 45 6.65 -0.60 -5.55
N ASP A 46 7.56 0.25 -5.07
CA ASP A 46 8.78 0.61 -5.77
C ASP A 46 9.71 -0.59 -5.97
N ARG A 47 9.61 -1.62 -5.11
CA ARG A 47 10.38 -2.85 -5.27
C ARG A 47 9.79 -3.80 -6.30
N TYR A 48 8.47 -4.02 -6.25
CA TYR A 48 7.84 -5.17 -6.93
C TYR A 48 6.89 -4.81 -8.08
N LEU A 49 6.46 -3.56 -8.21
CA LEU A 49 5.56 -3.12 -9.30
C LEU A 49 6.30 -2.15 -10.23
N ASN A 50 6.88 -1.09 -9.67
CA ASN A 50 7.55 -0.03 -10.42
C ASN A 50 9.01 0.04 -9.97
N SER A 51 9.83 -0.89 -10.47
CA SER A 51 11.24 -1.05 -10.07
C SER A 51 12.11 0.13 -10.50
N THR A 52 11.97 1.28 -9.84
CA THR A 52 12.97 2.34 -9.82
C THR A 52 14.03 1.90 -8.81
N SER A 53 15.04 1.19 -9.30
CA SER A 53 16.07 0.57 -8.47
C SER A 53 16.81 1.62 -7.63
N THR A 54 16.41 1.79 -6.37
CA THR A 54 17.13 2.60 -5.37
C THR A 54 17.93 1.67 -4.46
N GLN A 55 18.91 2.19 -3.72
CA GLN A 55 19.70 1.39 -2.76
C GLN A 55 18.84 0.64 -1.71
N LEU A 56 17.60 1.07 -1.46
CA LEU A 56 16.64 0.43 -0.55
C LEU A 56 15.74 -0.63 -1.23
N THR A 57 15.69 -0.66 -2.56
CA THR A 57 14.84 -1.52 -3.38
C THR A 57 15.67 -2.32 -4.39
N LEU A 58 16.68 -3.05 -3.90
CA LEU A 58 17.43 -4.06 -4.68
C LEU A 58 16.57 -5.30 -5.02
N GLY A 59 15.36 -5.09 -5.54
CA GLY A 59 14.43 -6.12 -5.99
C GLY A 59 14.17 -6.03 -7.49
N PHE A 60 13.54 -7.07 -8.01
CA PHE A 60 13.02 -7.12 -9.36
C PHE A 60 11.49 -7.07 -9.29
N PRO A 61 10.84 -6.46 -10.29
CA PRO A 61 9.38 -6.45 -10.35
C PRO A 61 8.86 -7.89 -10.46
N ILE A 62 7.71 -8.15 -9.83
CA ILE A 62 7.06 -9.45 -9.92
C ILE A 62 6.51 -9.61 -11.33
N ASN A 63 6.92 -10.68 -12.01
CA ASN A 63 6.51 -10.92 -13.38
C ASN A 63 4.99 -11.12 -13.46
N GLY A 64 4.33 -10.32 -14.31
CA GLY A 64 2.88 -10.42 -14.55
C GLY A 64 1.98 -9.72 -13.53
N LEU A 65 2.54 -9.08 -12.49
CA LEU A 65 1.76 -8.27 -11.55
C LEU A 65 1.36 -6.94 -12.19
N SER A 66 0.09 -6.56 -12.07
CA SER A 66 -0.41 -5.28 -12.59
C SER A 66 0.12 -4.09 -11.78
N ASP A 67 0.79 -3.14 -12.43
CA ASP A 67 1.28 -1.90 -11.79
C ASP A 67 0.14 -0.89 -11.45
N PRO A 68 -0.75 -0.52 -12.39
CA PRO A 68 -1.70 0.56 -12.16
C PRO A 68 -2.97 0.16 -11.38
N TYR A 69 -3.36 -1.12 -11.39
CA TYR A 69 -4.64 -1.56 -10.82
C TYR A 69 -4.50 -2.89 -10.06
N ILE A 70 -5.30 -3.07 -9.02
CA ILE A 70 -5.43 -4.36 -8.33
C ILE A 70 -6.21 -5.34 -9.20
N ILE A 71 -5.63 -6.53 -9.41
CA ILE A 71 -6.33 -7.68 -9.98
C ILE A 71 -6.54 -8.68 -8.84
N ASN A 72 -7.80 -9.04 -8.55
CA ASN A 72 -8.18 -9.86 -7.39
C ASN A 72 -7.44 -11.21 -7.29
N ASN A 73 -7.00 -11.77 -8.42
CA ASN A 73 -6.29 -13.05 -8.48
C ASN A 73 -4.76 -12.93 -8.32
N GLN A 74 -4.23 -11.71 -8.16
CA GLN A 74 -2.79 -11.45 -8.08
C GLN A 74 -2.32 -11.02 -6.69
N LEU A 75 -3.24 -10.64 -5.81
CA LEU A 75 -2.93 -10.12 -4.48
C LEU A 75 -3.86 -10.72 -3.43
N GLN A 76 -3.29 -11.11 -2.30
CA GLN A 76 -4.03 -11.53 -1.13
C GLN A 76 -3.53 -10.77 0.09
N VAL A 77 -4.45 -10.29 0.92
CA VAL A 77 -4.17 -9.49 2.10
C VAL A 77 -4.91 -10.09 3.28
N TRP A 78 -4.20 -10.28 4.39
CA TRP A 78 -4.76 -10.79 5.64
C TRP A 78 -4.34 -9.87 6.79
N SER A 79 -5.25 -9.70 7.74
CA SER A 79 -5.02 -8.99 9.00
C SER A 79 -5.70 -9.74 10.14
N THR A 80 -5.32 -9.44 11.39
CA THR A 80 -6.17 -9.81 12.53
C THR A 80 -7.44 -8.93 12.54
N GLY A 81 -8.40 -9.28 13.40
CA GLY A 81 -9.69 -8.58 13.48
C GLY A 81 -9.66 -7.25 14.25
N ASP A 82 -8.51 -6.85 14.80
CA ASP A 82 -8.39 -5.62 15.56
C ASP A 82 -8.43 -4.39 14.64
N GLU A 83 -9.21 -3.38 15.00
CA GLU A 83 -9.48 -2.20 14.16
C GLU A 83 -8.20 -1.50 13.69
N TYR A 84 -7.24 -1.29 14.60
CA TYR A 84 -5.98 -0.63 14.27
C TYR A 84 -5.10 -1.46 13.33
N VAL A 85 -5.23 -2.80 13.33
CA VAL A 85 -4.52 -3.70 12.40
C VAL A 85 -5.17 -3.67 11.03
N VAL A 86 -6.51 -3.68 10.96
CA VAL A 86 -7.25 -3.52 9.71
C VAL A 86 -6.97 -2.16 9.07
N ALA A 87 -7.01 -1.08 9.85
CA ALA A 87 -6.70 0.26 9.37
C ALA A 87 -5.24 0.38 8.89
N SER A 88 -4.30 -0.28 9.59
CA SER A 88 -2.89 -0.35 9.17
C SER A 88 -2.73 -1.08 7.84
N ALA A 89 -3.44 -2.19 7.65
CA ALA A 89 -3.44 -2.94 6.41
C ALA A 89 -4.03 -2.09 5.26
N GLN A 90 -5.09 -1.32 5.51
CA GLN A 90 -5.66 -0.40 4.52
C GLN A 90 -4.65 0.69 4.13
N ALA A 91 -3.96 1.32 5.09
CA ALA A 91 -2.95 2.32 4.80
C ALA A 91 -1.79 1.74 3.98
N PHE A 92 -1.33 0.54 4.33
CA PHE A 92 -0.32 -0.19 3.55
C PHE A 92 -0.77 -0.42 2.10
N ILE A 93 -2.01 -0.87 1.89
CA ILE A 93 -2.54 -1.11 0.55
C ILE A 93 -2.71 0.19 -0.23
N GLN A 94 -3.03 1.31 0.41
CA GLN A 94 -3.05 2.62 -0.24
C GLN A 94 -1.65 3.07 -0.70
N GLY A 95 -0.59 2.70 0.02
CA GLY A 95 0.78 2.91 -0.45
C GLY A 95 1.16 1.97 -1.59
N LEU A 96 0.76 0.70 -1.50
CA LEU A 96 1.07 -0.33 -2.50
C LEU A 96 0.33 -0.10 -3.83
N TYR A 97 -0.94 0.28 -3.76
CA TYR A 97 -1.81 0.65 -4.87
C TYR A 97 -2.51 1.97 -4.55
N PRO A 98 -1.86 3.10 -4.89
CA PRO A 98 -2.45 4.42 -4.70
C PRO A 98 -3.78 4.57 -5.45
N PRO A 99 -4.72 5.39 -4.94
CA PRO A 99 -5.94 5.70 -5.64
C PRO A 99 -5.64 6.27 -7.03
N VAL A 100 -6.05 5.53 -8.05
CA VAL A 100 -5.96 5.98 -9.44
C VAL A 100 -7.25 6.72 -9.82
N PRO A 101 -7.16 7.79 -10.63
CA PRO A 101 -8.35 8.43 -11.17
C PRO A 101 -9.21 7.39 -11.89
N ALA A 102 -10.53 7.44 -11.70
CA ALA A 102 -11.43 6.62 -12.50
C ALA A 102 -11.16 6.89 -13.99
N PRO A 103 -11.11 5.84 -14.85
CA PRO A 103 -10.95 6.03 -16.28
C PRO A 103 -12.03 6.99 -16.79
N GLY A 104 -11.64 8.19 -17.21
CA GLY A 104 -12.55 9.20 -17.76
C GLY A 104 -12.75 10.50 -16.97
N VAL A 105 -12.17 10.68 -15.78
CA VAL A 105 -12.36 11.95 -15.01
C VAL A 105 -11.29 13.01 -15.32
N GLY A 106 -10.29 12.69 -16.14
CA GLY A 106 -9.16 13.60 -16.48
C GLY A 106 -9.14 14.22 -17.88
N GLN A 107 -10.10 13.90 -18.76
CA GLN A 107 -10.19 14.47 -20.11
C GLN A 107 -11.60 15.01 -20.35
N GLY A 108 -11.87 16.26 -19.98
CA GLY A 108 -13.18 16.84 -20.31
C GLY A 108 -13.60 18.09 -19.56
N MET A 109 -12.70 18.97 -19.14
CA MET A 109 -13.07 20.32 -18.71
C MET A 109 -11.99 21.33 -19.11
N SER A 110 -11.65 21.39 -20.40
CA SER A 110 -11.00 22.57 -20.96
C SER A 110 -12.00 23.28 -21.88
N ASN A 111 -12.37 24.48 -21.44
CA ASN A 111 -12.95 25.57 -22.22
C ASN A 111 -14.47 25.55 -22.51
N SER A 112 -15.22 26.21 -21.63
CA SER A 112 -16.40 26.99 -22.02
C SER A 112 -16.42 28.26 -21.17
N ARG A 113 -15.85 29.33 -21.73
CA ARG A 113 -15.88 30.66 -21.14
C ARG A 113 -17.26 31.29 -21.36
N PHE A 114 -17.71 32.04 -20.36
CA PHE A 114 -18.79 33.01 -20.47
C PHE A 114 -18.47 34.07 -21.54
#